data_AF-A0A538KN29-F1
#
_entry.id   AF-A0A538KN29-F1
#
_cell.length_a   1.000
_cell.length_b   1.000
_cell.length_c   1.000
_cell.angle_alpha   90.00
_cell.angle_beta   90.00
_cell.angle_gamma   90.00
#
_symmetry.space_group_name_H-M   'P 1'
#
loop_
_entity.id
_entity.type
_entity.pdbx_description
1 polymer ?
#
loop_
_entity_poly.entity_id
_entity_poly.type
_entity_poly.pdbx_seq_one_letter_code
_entity_poly.pdbx_strand_id
1 'polypeptide(L)'
;MLPCERPLEIAWSLNTLAHESYHLAGVRNEARTECYALQAIDFVARRLGATAGQARALAAFSFDQLPSRMPSLYSSPECHDGGMYDLRPGSAVWP
;
A
#
# COMPACT_ATOMS: atom_id res chain seq x y z
N MET A 1 12.43 -6.16 -10.97
CA MET A 1 11.67 -6.28 -12.24
C MET A 1 10.24 -6.64 -11.87
N LEU A 2 9.26 -5.84 -12.29
CA LEU A 2 7.85 -6.16 -12.02
C LEU A 2 7.44 -7.33 -12.94
N PRO A 3 6.86 -8.42 -12.41
CA PRO A 3 6.63 -9.64 -13.19
C PRO A 3 5.35 -9.56 -14.05
N CYS A 4 4.82 -8.37 -14.31
CA CYS A 4 3.43 -8.21 -14.75
C CYS A 4 3.32 -7.38 -16.03
N GLU A 5 2.51 -7.86 -16.98
CA GLU A 5 2.17 -7.12 -18.20
C GLU A 5 1.32 -5.87 -17.91
N ARG A 6 0.60 -5.86 -16.78
CA ARG A 6 -0.32 -4.77 -16.36
C ARG A 6 -0.09 -4.37 -14.90
N PRO A 7 1.06 -3.75 -14.58
CA PRO A 7 1.46 -3.50 -13.19
C PRO A 7 0.53 -2.52 -12.46
N LEU A 8 -0.06 -1.55 -13.17
CA LEU A 8 -0.99 -0.57 -12.58
C LEU A 8 -2.31 -1.21 -12.15
N GLU A 9 -2.87 -2.11 -12.94
CA GLU A 9 -4.12 -2.82 -12.58
C GLU A 9 -3.92 -3.72 -11.36
N ILE A 10 -2.76 -4.39 -11.28
CA ILE A 10 -2.41 -5.22 -10.13
C ILE A 10 -2.17 -4.36 -8.90
N ALA A 11 -1.48 -3.22 -9.03
CA ALA A 11 -1.30 -2.27 -7.94
C ALA A 11 -2.65 -1.81 -7.37
N TRP A 12 -3.59 -1.40 -8.23
CA TRP A 12 -4.95 -1.05 -7.80
C TRP A 12 -5.67 -2.22 -7.12
N SER A 13 -5.60 -3.43 -7.69
CA SER A 13 -6.28 -4.60 -7.13
C SER A 13 -5.76 -4.96 -5.73
N LEU A 14 -4.44 -4.96 -5.54
CA LEU A 14 -3.81 -5.21 -4.26
C LEU A 14 -4.15 -4.11 -3.25
N ASN A 15 -4.09 -2.85 -3.70
CA ASN A 15 -4.40 -1.71 -2.86
C ASN A 15 -5.86 -1.70 -2.42
N THR A 16 -6.83 -1.90 -3.32
CA THR A 16 -8.25 -2.00 -2.99
C THR A 16 -8.50 -3.11 -1.97
N LEU A 17 -7.92 -4.30 -2.18
CA LEU A 17 -8.07 -5.40 -1.22
C LEU A 17 -7.51 -5.01 0.17
N ALA A 18 -6.34 -4.38 0.22
CA ALA A 18 -5.73 -3.93 1.47
C ALA A 18 -6.56 -2.83 2.16
N HIS A 19 -7.00 -1.84 1.39
CA HIS A 19 -7.80 -0.70 1.82
C HIS A 19 -9.10 -1.15 2.47
N GLU A 20 -9.89 -1.95 1.75
CA GLU A 20 -11.17 -2.42 2.27
C GLU A 20 -10.99 -3.36 3.47
N SER A 21 -9.87 -4.09 3.55
CA SER A 21 -9.55 -4.90 4.73
C SER A 21 -9.36 -4.05 5.99
N TYR A 22 -8.73 -2.87 5.88
CA TYR A 22 -8.60 -1.94 7.01
C TYR A 22 -9.93 -1.27 7.38
N HIS A 23 -10.78 -0.97 6.40
CA HIS A 23 -12.15 -0.53 6.67
C HIS A 23 -12.95 -1.58 7.44
N LEU A 24 -12.90 -2.85 7.03
CA LEU A 24 -13.52 -3.97 7.75
C LEU A 24 -12.97 -4.14 9.18
N ALA A 25 -11.68 -3.85 9.39
CA ALA A 25 -11.05 -3.84 10.70
C ALA A 25 -11.39 -2.60 11.56
N GLY A 26 -12.18 -1.65 11.03
CA GLY A 26 -12.70 -0.50 11.76
C GLY A 26 -11.94 0.81 11.58
N VAL A 27 -10.90 0.86 10.72
CA VAL A 27 -10.23 2.12 10.36
C VAL A 27 -11.13 2.87 9.38
N ARG A 28 -11.67 4.03 9.75
CA ARG A 28 -12.69 4.75 8.95
C ARG A 28 -12.18 5.97 8.19
N ASN A 29 -11.00 6.47 8.55
CA ASN A 29 -10.46 7.67 7.89
C ASN A 29 -9.78 7.26 6.58
N GLU A 30 -10.30 7.72 5.44
CA GLU A 30 -9.80 7.39 4.09
C GLU A 30 -8.28 7.53 3.96
N ALA A 31 -7.72 8.69 4.32
CA ALA A 31 -6.28 8.92 4.19
C ALA A 31 -5.42 8.01 5.08
N ARG A 32 -5.90 7.67 6.29
CA ARG A 32 -5.23 6.70 7.16
C ARG A 32 -5.34 5.29 6.60
N THR A 33 -6.53 4.88 6.18
CA THR A 33 -6.80 3.58 5.57
C THR A 33 -5.92 3.38 4.35
N GLU A 34 -5.84 4.39 3.47
CA GLU A 34 -5.03 4.35 2.27
C GLU A 34 -3.53 4.24 2.58
N CYS A 35 -3.04 5.03 3.53
CA CYS A 35 -1.64 4.92 3.93
C CYS A 35 -1.28 3.52 4.45
N TYR A 36 -2.16 2.93 5.26
CA TYR A 36 -1.98 1.57 5.76
C TYR A 36 -2.09 0.53 4.64
N ALA A 37 -2.98 0.74 3.67
CA ALA A 37 -3.16 -0.13 2.51
C ALA A 37 -1.88 -0.21 1.68
N LEU A 38 -1.29 0.94 1.33
CA LEU A 38 -0.04 1.02 0.55
C LEU A 38 1.12 0.30 1.25
N GLN A 39 1.23 0.43 2.58
CA GLN A 39 2.23 -0.28 3.41
C GLN A 39 1.97 -1.79 3.53
N ALA A 40 0.74 -2.24 3.30
CA ALA A 40 0.35 -3.64 3.38
C ALA A 40 0.48 -4.40 2.04
N ILE A 41 0.80 -3.73 0.93
CA ILE A 41 0.84 -4.37 -0.40
C ILE A 41 1.85 -5.52 -0.46
N ASP A 42 3.02 -5.42 0.17
CA ASP A 42 3.98 -6.55 0.24
C ASP A 42 3.34 -7.77 0.91
N PHE A 43 2.69 -7.56 2.05
CA PHE A 43 2.01 -8.61 2.79
C PHE A 43 0.88 -9.24 1.96
N VAL A 44 0.00 -8.42 1.37
CA VAL A 44 -1.13 -8.89 0.55
C VAL A 44 -0.64 -9.67 -0.67
N ALA A 45 0.35 -9.15 -1.40
CA ALA A 45 0.91 -9.82 -2.56
C ALA A 45 1.50 -11.20 -2.20
N ARG A 46 2.23 -11.30 -1.08
CA ARG A 46 2.77 -12.58 -0.60
C ARG A 46 1.68 -13.58 -0.23
N ARG A 47 0.58 -13.13 0.36
CA ARG A 47 -0.56 -13.99 0.68
C ARG A 47 -1.31 -14.49 -0.56
N LEU A 48 -1.18 -13.77 -1.68
CA LEU A 48 -1.71 -14.17 -2.98
C LEU A 48 -0.68 -14.94 -3.83
N GLY A 49 0.46 -15.34 -3.26
CA GLY A 49 1.44 -16.23 -3.89
C GLY A 49 2.60 -15.54 -4.59
N ALA A 50 2.74 -14.22 -4.49
CA ALA A 50 3.94 -13.54 -4.99
C ALA A 50 5.18 -13.93 -4.16
N THR A 51 6.32 -14.08 -4.83
CA THR A 51 7.62 -14.18 -4.14
C THR A 51 7.94 -12.89 -3.39
N ALA A 52 8.84 -12.95 -2.41
CA ALA A 52 9.26 -11.78 -1.64
C ALA A 52 9.77 -10.63 -2.53
N GLY A 53 10.55 -10.95 -3.58
CA GLY A 53 11.06 -9.93 -4.50
C GLY A 53 9.97 -9.27 -5.35
N GLN A 54 8.97 -10.03 -5.80
CA GLN A 54 7.84 -9.50 -6.56
C GLN A 54 6.94 -8.63 -5.69
N ALA A 55 6.62 -9.10 -4.48
CA ALA A 55 5.80 -8.38 -3.52
C ALA A 55 6.44 -7.03 -3.13
N ARG A 56 7.74 -7.03 -2.84
CA ARG A 56 8.46 -5.80 -2.52
C ARG A 56 8.50 -4.83 -3.69
N ALA A 57 8.68 -5.33 -4.92
CA ALA A 57 8.65 -4.50 -6.12
C ALA A 57 7.25 -3.91 -6.35
N LEU A 58 6.18 -4.68 -6.14
CA LEU A 58 4.80 -4.20 -6.25
C LEU A 58 4.46 -3.16 -5.18
N ALA A 59 4.92 -3.34 -3.94
CA ALA A 59 4.73 -2.35 -2.87
C ALA A 59 5.40 -1.02 -3.21
N ALA A 60 6.67 -1.05 -3.63
CA ALA A 60 7.40 0.14 -4.04
C ALA A 60 6.74 0.84 -5.26
N PHE A 61 6.35 0.08 -6.28
CA PHE A 61 5.66 0.61 -7.45
C PHE A 61 4.32 1.24 -7.09
N SER A 62 3.53 0.60 -6.23
CA SER A 62 2.21 1.10 -5.85
C SER A 62 2.31 2.39 -5.04
N PHE A 63 3.25 2.47 -4.10
CA PHE A 63 3.48 3.68 -3.30
C PHE A 63 3.94 4.86 -4.15
N ASP A 64 4.74 4.62 -5.19
CA ASP A 64 5.18 5.67 -6.11
C ASP A 64 4.05 6.11 -7.07
N GLN A 65 3.24 5.16 -7.56
CA GLN A 65 2.30 5.44 -8.64
C GLN A 65 0.90 5.82 -8.17
N LEU A 66 0.36 5.20 -7.13
CA LEU A 66 -1.06 5.35 -6.78
C LEU A 66 -1.41 6.72 -6.15
N PRO A 67 -0.62 7.31 -5.24
CA PRO A 67 -1.03 8.53 -4.54
C PRO A 67 -1.36 9.72 -5.45
N SER A 68 -0.61 9.89 -6.55
CA SER A 68 -0.86 10.97 -7.53
C SER A 68 -2.13 10.78 -8.38
N ARG A 69 -2.73 9.59 -8.34
CA ARG A 69 -3.91 9.20 -9.12
C ARG A 69 -5.18 9.13 -8.26
N MET A 70 -5.08 9.42 -6.97
CA MET A 70 -6.19 9.36 -6.02
C MET A 70 -6.76 10.77 -5.72
N PRO A 71 -8.03 10.86 -5.31
CA PRO A 71 -8.58 12.10 -4.76
C PRO A 71 -7.80 12.56 -3.53
N SER A 72 -7.75 13.86 -3.28
CA SER A 72 -7.01 14.44 -2.14
C SER A 72 -7.44 13.90 -0.78
N LEU A 73 -8.67 13.41 -0.64
CA LEU A 73 -9.21 12.79 0.58
C LEU A 73 -8.45 11.52 1.01
N TYR A 74 -7.78 10.85 0.07
CA TYR A 74 -6.99 9.62 0.31
C TYR A 74 -5.54 9.92 0.70
N SER A 75 -5.13 11.19 0.71
CA SER A 75 -3.76 11.61 0.98
C SER A 75 -3.65 12.29 2.34
N SER A 76 -2.55 12.03 3.05
CA SER A 76 -2.21 12.72 4.29
C SER A 76 -0.72 13.02 4.33
N PRO A 77 -0.30 14.19 4.83
CA PRO A 77 1.12 14.48 5.07
C PRO A 77 1.74 13.55 6.11
N GLU A 78 0.95 12.79 6.86
CA GLU A 78 1.43 11.84 7.87
C GLU A 78 1.79 10.46 7.29
N CYS A 79 1.60 10.28 5.97
CA CYS A 79 1.91 9.04 5.28
C CYS A 79 3.34 9.03 4.72
N HIS A 80 4.31 8.85 5.60
CA HIS A 80 5.71 8.67 5.26
C HIS A 80 6.41 7.83 6.32
N ASP A 81 7.63 7.37 6.02
CA ASP A 81 8.52 6.67 6.96
C ASP A 81 8.72 7.51 8.23
N GLY A 82 8.42 6.92 9.39
CA GLY A 82 8.44 7.57 10.70
C GLY A 82 7.28 8.55 10.97
N GLY A 83 6.32 8.68 10.05
CA GLY A 83 5.13 9.52 10.21
C GLY A 83 4.08 8.91 11.15
N MET A 84 3.04 9.68 11.48
CA MET A 84 1.98 9.21 12.39
C MET A 84 1.22 7.98 11.85
N TYR A 85 1.19 7.79 10.52
CA TYR A 85 0.54 6.65 9.86
C TYR A 85 1.52 5.55 9.46
N ASP A 86 2.77 5.60 9.94
CA ASP A 86 3.68 4.48 9.78
C ASP A 86 3.25 3.29 10.65
N LEU A 87 3.02 2.14 10.02
CA LEU A 87 2.68 0.89 10.71
C LEU A 87 3.90 0.27 11.41
N ARG A 88 5.11 0.65 11.04
CA ARG A 88 6.38 0.09 11.53
C ARG A 88 7.43 1.18 11.82
N PRO A 89 7.15 2.17 12.69
CA PRO A 89 8.03 3.33 12.93
C PRO A 89 9.40 3.00 13.54
N GLY A 90 9.61 1.77 14.02
CA GLY A 90 10.91 1.29 14.50
C GLY A 90 11.76 0.56 13.45
N SER A 91 11.34 0.55 12.18
CA SER A 91 11.95 -0.24 11.11
C SER A 91 12.17 0.62 9.87
N ALA A 92 13.35 0.51 9.26
CA ALA A 92 13.66 1.19 7.98
C ALA A 92 12.94 0.59 6.75
N VAL A 93 12.07 -0.41 6.94
CA VAL A 93 11.28 -1.01 5.86
C VAL A 93 10.01 -0.19 5.60
N TRP A 94 10.04 0.60 4.53
CA TRP A 94 8.96 1.44 4.03
C TRP A 94 8.76 1.27 2.50
N PRO A 95 7.55 1.37 1.93
CA PRO A 95 6.26 1.28 2.63
C PRO A 95 6.07 -0.12 3.22
#